data_AF-A0AAJ0B8L3-F1
#
_entry.id   AF-A0AAJ0B8L3-F1
#
_cell.length_a   1.000
_cell.length_b   1.000
_cell.length_c   1.000
_cell.angle_alpha   90.00
_cell.angle_beta   90.00
_cell.angle_gamma   90.00
#
_symmetry.space_group_name_H-M   'P 1'
#
loop_
_entity.id
_entity.type
_entity.pdbx_description
1 polymer ?
#
loop_
_entity_poly.entity_id
_entity_poly.type
_entity_poly.pdbx_seq_one_letter_code
_entity_poly.pdbx_strand_id
1 'polypeptide(L)'
;MSSSTPAFSHFLERTTKDRVGTDIAIQAALASIHPDRHITRILASQCDLLGFAEAGLATSKVDLSHGFDAARRYSAPKLGQSNREDKISDDVRFAAWDFVYDDTSFLVYEVSFHDYFFGRLWRWLYILTPSEISSQADAEGHHPVTDKLIRAAGRWTKATHDEIWVFDDQQWKKDKELWKSVQGASWDDVVLDERIKTSLLHDVETFFDNRELYRAMKVPWKRGVIFHGVPGNGKTVSLKALINSLGARDPPVPAMYVKSLDGCSGPKVSMQRIFSKARIVAPCLLIFEDLDSLVEDKTRSYFLNEVDGLDSNEGILMIGSTNHLGALDPAITKRPSRFDRKYHFKVPDETARVAYCRFWQKKLDGSAMVEFPDEICGVIAKLTDGFSFAYIKELFITSLLAVARRHQQDGEGYQDEDSDSSSNSGVVVDKSSVPEDDKTGGDKKEKTEEEKKKEEEQKKKEDEKKNKPKRVMPEVEIPDSLKGSVFMECVLAEAKLLWEQMDNSEEEAIKLKKAAATCSPNTISYARYAGDDD
;
A
#
# COMPACT_ATOMS: atom_id res chain seq x y z
N MET A 1 -0.90 -8.38 -62.16
CA MET A 1 -0.45 -8.08 -60.80
C MET A 1 -1.60 -7.40 -60.09
N SER A 2 -2.18 -8.08 -59.11
CA SER A 2 -3.38 -7.67 -58.38
C SER A 2 -3.15 -6.32 -57.69
N SER A 3 -4.06 -5.36 -57.88
CA SER A 3 -4.06 -4.09 -57.16
C SER A 3 -4.20 -4.41 -55.67
N SER A 4 -3.10 -4.30 -54.92
CA SER A 4 -3.15 -4.41 -53.46
C SER A 4 -4.18 -3.41 -52.94
N THR A 5 -5.07 -3.87 -52.07
CA THR A 5 -6.03 -3.01 -51.37
C THR A 5 -5.29 -1.86 -50.67
N PRO A 6 -5.87 -0.64 -50.58
CA PRO A 6 -5.22 0.50 -49.92
C PRO A 6 -4.73 0.19 -48.51
N ALA A 7 -5.44 -0.69 -47.79
CA ALA A 7 -5.03 -1.19 -46.49
C ALA A 7 -3.72 -2.00 -46.51
N PHE A 8 -3.52 -2.87 -47.50
CA PHE A 8 -2.28 -3.65 -47.63
C PHE A 8 -1.10 -2.77 -48.04
N SER A 9 -1.31 -1.81 -48.96
CA SER A 9 -0.28 -0.83 -49.32
C SER A 9 0.11 0.03 -48.12
N HIS A 10 -0.86 0.50 -47.33
CA HIS A 10 -0.58 1.26 -46.10
C HIS A 10 0.09 0.39 -45.02
N PHE A 11 -0.30 -0.87 -44.87
CA PHE A 11 0.38 -1.83 -44.00
C PHE A 11 1.83 -2.02 -44.41
N LEU A 12 2.08 -2.32 -45.70
CA LEU A 12 3.43 -2.54 -46.23
C LEU A 12 4.30 -1.29 -46.06
N GLU A 13 3.76 -0.10 -46.37
CA GLU A 13 4.45 1.17 -46.17
C GLU A 13 4.85 1.40 -44.71
N ARG A 14 3.98 1.06 -43.75
CA ARG A 14 4.24 1.27 -42.31
C ARG A 14 5.15 0.22 -41.70
N THR A 15 5.22 -0.97 -42.28
CA THR A 15 5.97 -2.11 -41.73
C THR A 15 7.33 -2.33 -42.38
N THR A 16 7.59 -1.74 -43.55
CA THR A 16 8.86 -1.88 -44.28
C THR A 16 9.80 -0.68 -44.16
N LYS A 17 9.37 0.43 -43.55
CA LYS A 17 10.24 1.59 -43.30
C LYS A 17 11.26 1.31 -42.21
N ASP A 18 12.48 1.81 -42.39
CA ASP A 18 13.53 1.78 -41.37
C ASP A 18 13.03 2.43 -40.09
N ARG A 19 13.07 1.68 -38.98
CA ARG A 19 12.68 2.19 -37.67
C ARG A 19 13.86 2.90 -37.04
N VAL A 20 13.89 4.23 -37.20
CA VAL A 20 14.77 5.12 -36.45
C VAL A 20 14.18 5.32 -35.06
N GLY A 21 15.02 5.47 -34.03
CA GLY A 21 14.55 5.84 -32.69
C GLY A 21 13.67 7.09 -32.75
N THR A 22 12.41 6.98 -32.27
CA THR A 22 11.42 8.07 -32.32
C THR A 22 11.98 9.34 -31.70
N ASP A 23 12.74 9.19 -30.62
CA ASP A 23 13.41 10.28 -29.92
C ASP A 23 14.44 11.02 -30.77
N ILE A 24 15.21 10.29 -31.60
CA ILE A 24 16.20 10.87 -32.50
C ILE A 24 15.52 11.52 -33.70
N ALA A 25 14.50 10.87 -34.26
CA ALA A 25 13.76 11.39 -35.41
C ALA A 25 13.05 12.71 -35.07
N ILE A 26 12.42 12.79 -33.89
CA ILE A 26 11.80 14.03 -33.40
C ILE A 26 12.87 15.10 -33.17
N GLN A 27 14.00 14.78 -32.55
CA GLN A 27 15.07 15.76 -32.33
C GLN A 27 15.59 16.35 -33.66
N ALA A 28 15.81 15.52 -34.68
CA ALA A 28 16.25 15.97 -36.00
C ALA A 28 15.18 16.85 -36.69
N ALA A 29 13.90 16.48 -36.58
CA ALA A 29 12.81 17.28 -37.11
C ALA A 29 12.72 18.66 -36.42
N LEU A 30 12.81 18.68 -35.09
CA LEU A 30 12.79 19.93 -34.32
C LEU A 30 14.00 20.81 -34.64
N ALA A 31 15.20 20.25 -34.84
CA ALA A 31 16.40 21.00 -35.22
C ALA A 31 16.27 21.63 -36.62
N SER A 32 15.58 20.96 -37.55
CA SER A 32 15.30 21.48 -38.89
C SER A 32 14.27 22.63 -38.86
N ILE A 33 13.25 22.51 -38.00
CA ILE A 33 12.17 23.51 -37.87
C ILE A 33 12.66 24.75 -37.12
N HIS A 34 13.52 24.57 -36.10
CA HIS A 34 14.01 25.63 -35.21
C HIS A 34 15.55 25.73 -35.27
N PRO A 35 16.13 26.14 -36.40
CA PRO A 35 17.59 26.20 -36.57
C PRO A 35 18.26 27.26 -35.68
N ASP A 36 17.47 28.22 -35.18
CA ASP A 36 17.85 29.30 -34.28
C ASP A 36 17.69 28.93 -32.80
N ARG A 37 17.51 27.64 -32.47
CA ARG A 37 17.33 27.18 -31.09
C ARG A 37 18.21 25.99 -30.74
N HIS A 38 18.78 26.02 -29.56
CA HIS A 38 19.46 24.88 -28.96
C HIS A 38 18.45 23.91 -28.35
N ILE A 39 18.56 22.61 -28.64
CA ILE A 39 17.63 21.56 -28.20
C ILE A 39 18.26 20.74 -27.08
N THR A 40 17.64 20.75 -25.90
CA THR A 40 18.00 19.86 -24.79
C THR A 40 16.89 18.85 -24.55
N ARG A 41 17.24 17.56 -24.50
CA ARG A 41 16.27 16.47 -24.37
C ARG A 41 16.36 15.82 -22.99
N ILE A 42 15.22 15.71 -22.31
CA ILE A 42 15.13 15.15 -20.94
C ILE A 42 13.94 14.18 -20.80
N LEU A 43 14.02 13.26 -19.84
CA LEU A 43 12.91 12.41 -19.47
C LEU A 43 11.98 13.16 -18.49
N ALA A 44 10.68 13.23 -18.81
CA ALA A 44 9.69 13.87 -17.94
C ALA A 44 9.62 13.23 -16.54
N SER A 45 9.90 11.92 -16.45
CA SER A 45 9.95 11.20 -15.16
C SER A 45 11.10 11.62 -14.24
N GLN A 46 12.13 12.30 -14.77
CA GLN A 46 13.27 12.81 -14.00
C GLN A 46 13.16 14.32 -13.75
N CYS A 47 12.41 15.04 -14.58
CA CYS A 47 12.25 16.48 -14.54
C CYS A 47 10.89 16.86 -15.13
N ASP A 48 9.89 16.96 -14.28
CA ASP A 48 8.51 17.29 -14.60
C ASP A 48 8.34 18.82 -14.68
N LEU A 49 8.57 19.37 -15.87
CA LEU A 49 8.45 20.81 -16.12
C LEU A 49 7.00 21.30 -15.97
N LEU A 50 6.03 20.50 -16.44
CA LEU A 50 4.63 20.91 -16.43
C LEU A 50 4.07 20.91 -15.01
N GLY A 51 4.38 19.90 -14.20
CA GLY A 51 4.05 19.90 -12.77
C GLY A 51 4.77 21.03 -12.02
N PHE A 52 6.02 21.34 -12.37
CA PHE A 52 6.76 22.46 -11.79
C PHE A 52 6.08 23.81 -12.08
N ALA A 53 5.54 24.00 -13.28
CA ALA A 53 4.76 25.18 -13.63
C ALA A 53 3.37 25.20 -12.96
N GLU A 54 2.67 24.05 -12.87
CA GLU A 54 1.39 23.94 -12.16
C GLU A 54 1.54 24.30 -10.67
N ALA A 55 2.71 24.04 -10.07
CA ALA A 55 3.06 24.47 -8.72
C ALA A 55 3.36 25.97 -8.58
N GLY A 56 3.26 26.76 -9.66
CA GLY A 56 3.49 28.21 -9.66
C GLY A 56 4.98 28.62 -9.64
N LEU A 57 5.91 27.67 -9.85
CA LEU A 57 7.35 27.94 -9.86
C LEU A 57 7.88 28.32 -11.26
N ALA A 58 7.02 28.18 -12.27
CA ALA A 58 7.20 28.60 -13.65
C ALA A 58 5.81 28.83 -14.27
N THR A 59 5.74 29.33 -15.49
CA THR A 59 4.49 29.39 -16.24
C THR A 59 4.56 28.49 -17.46
N SER A 60 3.50 27.75 -17.74
CA SER A 60 3.36 26.97 -18.97
C SER A 60 2.02 27.30 -19.64
N LYS A 61 2.04 27.45 -20.97
CA LYS A 61 0.84 27.60 -21.79
C LYS A 61 0.98 26.73 -23.02
N VAL A 62 -0.05 25.94 -23.33
CA VAL A 62 -0.04 25.13 -24.55
C VAL A 62 -0.03 26.03 -25.78
N ASP A 63 0.89 25.77 -26.70
CA ASP A 63 0.92 26.40 -28.02
C ASP A 63 0.35 25.44 -29.07
N LEU A 64 -0.89 25.71 -29.47
CA LEU A 64 -1.63 24.91 -30.45
C LEU A 64 -1.12 25.08 -31.89
N SER A 65 -0.28 26.09 -32.16
CA SER A 65 0.25 26.35 -33.50
C SER A 65 1.17 25.22 -34.01
N HIS A 66 1.75 24.46 -33.10
CA HIS A 66 2.63 23.33 -33.38
C HIS A 66 1.92 21.96 -33.42
N GLY A 67 0.61 21.95 -33.23
CA GLY A 67 -0.19 20.73 -33.15
C GLY A 67 -0.33 20.18 -31.73
N PHE A 68 -1.42 19.45 -31.52
CA PHE A 68 -1.79 18.91 -30.22
C PHE A 68 -2.47 17.55 -30.41
N ASP A 69 -1.99 16.54 -29.70
CA ASP A 69 -2.55 15.19 -29.69
C ASP A 69 -2.60 14.66 -28.26
N ALA A 70 -3.81 14.44 -27.76
CA ALA A 70 -4.05 13.90 -26.44
C ALA A 70 -5.29 13.02 -26.42
N ALA A 71 -5.29 11.98 -25.58
CA ALA A 71 -6.49 11.21 -25.29
C ALA A 71 -7.20 11.82 -24.07
N ARG A 72 -8.51 12.02 -24.16
CA ARG A 72 -9.32 12.50 -23.04
C ARG A 72 -9.51 11.38 -22.02
N ARG A 73 -9.17 11.64 -20.76
CA ARG A 73 -9.37 10.73 -19.64
C ARG A 73 -10.38 11.32 -18.67
N TYR A 74 -11.51 10.64 -18.56
CA TYR A 74 -12.51 10.88 -17.53
C TYR A 74 -12.19 10.05 -16.29
N SER A 75 -12.27 10.67 -15.12
CA SER A 75 -12.16 10.03 -13.81
C SER A 75 -13.41 10.38 -13.01
N ALA A 76 -14.31 9.41 -12.88
CA ALA A 76 -15.50 9.55 -12.07
C ALA A 76 -15.13 9.72 -10.58
N PRO A 77 -15.92 10.49 -9.82
CA PRO A 77 -15.81 10.47 -8.37
C PRO A 77 -16.15 9.07 -7.84
N LYS A 78 -15.56 8.68 -6.70
CA LYS A 78 -15.93 7.44 -6.02
C LYS A 78 -17.41 7.54 -5.62
N LEU A 79 -18.23 6.55 -5.97
CA LEU A 79 -19.65 6.52 -5.60
C LEU A 79 -19.81 6.73 -4.08
N GLY A 80 -20.71 7.63 -3.68
CA GLY A 80 -21.02 7.93 -2.28
C GLY A 80 -20.24 9.09 -1.65
N GLN A 81 -19.27 9.69 -2.35
CA GLN A 81 -18.64 10.95 -1.91
C GLN A 81 -19.29 12.13 -2.63
N SER A 82 -20.32 12.73 -2.03
CA SER A 82 -21.13 13.82 -2.62
C SER A 82 -20.35 15.11 -2.93
N ASN A 83 -19.15 15.28 -2.37
CA ASN A 83 -18.34 16.50 -2.48
C ASN A 83 -17.09 16.35 -3.37
N ARG A 84 -16.96 15.30 -4.17
CA ARG A 84 -15.87 15.21 -5.16
C ARG A 84 -16.40 15.46 -6.57
N GLU A 85 -15.84 16.47 -7.22
CA GLU A 85 -16.06 16.73 -8.63
C GLU A 85 -15.41 15.65 -9.49
N ASP A 86 -16.03 15.37 -10.63
CA ASP A 86 -15.42 14.56 -11.67
C ASP A 86 -14.20 15.28 -12.28
N LYS A 87 -13.21 14.50 -12.71
CA LYS A 87 -12.00 15.05 -13.32
C LYS A 87 -11.90 14.63 -14.78
N ILE A 88 -11.84 15.61 -15.67
CA ILE A 88 -11.39 15.41 -17.04
C ILE A 88 -9.94 15.87 -17.13
N SER A 89 -9.10 15.01 -17.70
CA SER A 89 -7.68 15.28 -17.91
C SER A 89 -7.25 14.80 -19.29
N ASP A 90 -6.15 15.37 -19.80
CA ASP A 90 -5.58 14.99 -21.08
C ASP A 90 -4.38 14.06 -20.85
N ASP A 91 -4.36 12.92 -21.54
CA ASP A 91 -3.18 12.06 -21.66
C ASP A 91 -2.43 12.45 -22.94
N VAL A 92 -1.50 13.39 -22.78
CA VAL A 92 -0.79 14.06 -23.88
C VAL A 92 0.20 13.10 -24.55
N ARG A 93 0.02 12.92 -25.87
CA ARG A 93 0.97 12.20 -26.74
C ARG A 93 1.91 13.14 -27.47
N PHE A 94 1.42 14.32 -27.85
CA PHE A 94 2.23 15.37 -28.46
C PHE A 94 1.66 16.74 -28.12
N ALA A 95 2.48 17.65 -27.60
CA ALA A 95 2.13 19.05 -27.41
C ALA A 95 3.38 19.95 -27.42
N ALA A 96 3.20 21.22 -27.75
CA ALA A 96 4.19 22.26 -27.53
C ALA A 96 3.70 23.22 -26.43
N TRP A 97 4.65 23.77 -25.67
CA TRP A 97 4.37 24.63 -24.53
C TRP A 97 5.27 25.86 -24.58
N ASP A 98 4.66 27.04 -24.53
CA ASP A 98 5.33 28.28 -24.15
C ASP A 98 5.64 28.21 -22.66
N PHE A 99 6.92 28.09 -22.31
CA PHE A 99 7.37 27.87 -20.95
C PHE A 99 8.25 29.04 -20.49
N VAL A 100 7.92 29.67 -19.37
CA VAL A 100 8.72 30.78 -18.83
C VAL A 100 9.19 30.43 -17.42
N TYR A 101 10.49 30.57 -17.21
CA TYR A 101 11.15 30.41 -15.91
C TYR A 101 12.26 31.43 -15.78
N ASP A 102 12.30 32.14 -14.65
CA ASP A 102 13.36 33.12 -14.35
C ASP A 102 13.56 34.13 -15.49
N ASP A 103 12.44 34.74 -15.93
CA ASP A 103 12.35 35.70 -17.04
C ASP A 103 12.84 35.20 -18.41
N THR A 104 13.14 33.90 -18.53
CA THR A 104 13.56 33.27 -19.79
C THR A 104 12.41 32.47 -20.40
N SER A 105 12.15 32.71 -21.69
CA SER A 105 11.16 31.94 -22.46
C SER A 105 11.82 30.76 -23.19
N PHE A 106 11.21 29.59 -23.03
CA PHE A 106 11.57 28.35 -23.69
C PHE A 106 10.36 27.85 -24.50
N LEU A 107 10.63 27.16 -25.60
CA LEU A 107 9.62 26.36 -26.29
C LEU A 107 9.86 24.90 -25.91
N VAL A 108 8.87 24.25 -25.29
CA VAL A 108 9.01 22.87 -24.79
C VAL A 108 8.08 21.95 -25.56
N TYR A 109 8.61 20.91 -26.20
CA TYR A 109 7.79 19.85 -26.78
C TYR A 109 7.68 18.67 -25.82
N GLU A 110 6.47 18.21 -25.54
CA GLU A 110 6.18 16.96 -24.84
C GLU A 110 5.81 15.89 -25.86
N VAL A 111 6.52 14.76 -25.86
CA VAL A 111 6.27 13.65 -26.76
C VAL A 111 6.23 12.34 -25.99
N SER A 112 5.10 11.64 -26.06
CA SER A 112 4.90 10.33 -25.46
C SER A 112 4.76 9.23 -26.50
N PHE A 113 5.56 8.17 -26.39
CA PHE A 113 5.53 7.03 -27.32
C PHE A 113 5.89 5.71 -26.63
N HIS A 114 5.41 4.59 -27.18
CA HIS A 114 5.80 3.26 -26.72
C HIS A 114 7.05 2.78 -27.45
N ASP A 115 8.02 2.25 -26.71
CA ASP A 115 9.11 1.49 -27.32
C ASP A 115 8.63 0.06 -27.64
N TYR A 116 8.96 -0.40 -28.84
CA TYR A 116 8.54 -1.68 -29.41
C TYR A 116 8.98 -2.88 -28.54
N PHE A 117 10.13 -2.80 -27.88
CA PHE A 117 10.71 -3.95 -27.17
C PHE A 117 10.13 -4.20 -25.77
N PHE A 118 9.59 -3.17 -25.11
CA PHE A 118 9.21 -3.29 -23.68
C PHE A 118 7.79 -2.83 -23.37
N GLY A 119 7.03 -2.33 -24.34
CA GLY A 119 5.67 -1.81 -24.10
C GLY A 119 5.65 -0.65 -23.10
N ARG A 120 6.80 -0.03 -22.82
CA ARG A 120 6.93 1.07 -21.87
C ARG A 120 6.58 2.37 -22.58
N LEU A 121 5.65 3.13 -21.99
CA LEU A 121 5.39 4.50 -22.40
C LEU A 121 6.57 5.38 -21.94
N TRP A 122 7.29 5.93 -22.90
CA TRP A 122 8.29 6.96 -22.69
C TRP A 122 7.66 8.32 -22.88
N ARG A 123 8.00 9.27 -22.02
CA ARG A 123 7.61 10.69 -22.14
C ARG A 123 8.87 11.54 -22.09
N TRP A 124 9.17 12.15 -23.22
CA TRP A 124 10.34 13.00 -23.43
C TRP A 124 9.91 14.46 -23.52
N LEU A 125 10.70 15.35 -22.94
CA LEU A 125 10.58 16.78 -23.11
C LEU A 125 11.79 17.28 -23.93
N TYR A 126 11.53 18.10 -24.94
CA TYR A 126 12.54 18.79 -25.74
C TYR A 126 12.45 20.27 -25.42
N ILE A 127 13.45 20.80 -24.72
CA ILE A 127 13.53 22.20 -24.31
C ILE A 127 14.34 22.94 -25.38
N LEU A 128 13.68 23.86 -26.09
CA LEU A 128 14.29 24.69 -27.12
C LEU A 128 14.59 26.08 -26.55
N THR A 129 15.87 26.41 -26.50
CA THR A 129 16.38 27.67 -25.94
C THR A 129 16.87 28.57 -27.09
N PRO A 130 16.47 29.86 -27.16
CA PRO A 130 16.91 30.76 -28.23
C PRO A 130 18.43 30.85 -28.39
N SER A 131 18.93 30.81 -29.63
CA SER A 131 20.37 30.78 -29.91
C SER A 131 21.12 32.06 -29.53
N GLU A 132 20.42 33.19 -29.42
CA GLU A 132 20.98 34.46 -28.94
C GLU A 132 21.43 34.35 -27.47
N ILE A 133 20.67 33.62 -26.68
CA ILE A 133 21.02 33.22 -25.31
C ILE A 133 22.05 32.06 -25.36
N SER A 134 22.08 31.28 -26.45
CA SER A 134 22.96 30.10 -26.65
C SER A 134 24.39 30.39 -27.08
N SER A 135 24.80 31.63 -27.27
CA SER A 135 26.23 31.98 -27.43
C SER A 135 27.07 31.64 -26.18
N GLN A 136 26.43 31.16 -25.10
CA GLN A 136 27.00 30.74 -23.83
C GLN A 136 26.99 29.21 -23.62
N ALA A 137 26.89 28.40 -24.68
CA ALA A 137 27.08 26.96 -24.53
C ALA A 137 28.45 26.68 -23.89
N ASP A 138 28.49 25.82 -22.88
CA ASP A 138 29.74 25.45 -22.22
C ASP A 138 30.62 24.60 -23.15
N ALA A 139 31.83 24.26 -22.68
CA ALA A 139 32.78 23.47 -23.45
C ALA A 139 32.27 22.06 -23.84
N GLU A 140 31.18 21.59 -23.21
CA GLU A 140 30.54 20.29 -23.46
C GLU A 140 29.29 20.43 -24.33
N GLY A 141 28.93 21.65 -24.74
CA GLY A 141 27.75 21.94 -25.56
C GLY A 141 26.45 22.02 -24.75
N HIS A 142 26.52 22.17 -23.43
CA HIS A 142 25.35 22.36 -22.57
C HIS A 142 25.04 23.85 -22.38
N HIS A 143 23.76 24.16 -22.16
CA HIS A 143 23.29 25.53 -22.06
C HIS A 143 23.00 25.91 -20.60
N PRO A 144 23.77 26.82 -19.96
CA PRO A 144 23.66 27.11 -18.52
C PRO A 144 22.26 27.50 -18.05
N VAL A 145 21.53 28.28 -18.85
CA VAL A 145 20.16 28.70 -18.55
C VAL A 145 19.17 27.52 -18.56
N THR A 146 19.26 26.62 -19.54
CA THR A 146 18.48 25.38 -19.58
C THR A 146 18.84 24.46 -18.42
N ASP A 147 20.12 24.39 -18.08
CA ASP A 147 20.65 23.64 -16.94
C ASP A 147 20.09 24.15 -15.61
N LYS A 148 19.95 25.47 -15.45
CA LYS A 148 19.31 26.09 -14.28
C LYS A 148 17.87 25.63 -14.14
N LEU A 149 17.10 25.64 -15.22
CA LEU A 149 15.72 25.12 -15.25
C LEU A 149 15.68 23.63 -14.91
N ILE A 150 16.48 22.80 -15.58
CA ILE A 150 16.52 21.34 -15.34
C ILE A 150 16.89 21.02 -13.89
N ARG A 151 17.85 21.75 -13.31
CA ARG A 151 18.23 21.55 -11.89
C ARG A 151 17.12 21.97 -10.94
N ALA A 152 16.44 23.09 -11.20
CA ALA A 152 15.33 23.55 -10.37
C ALA A 152 14.15 22.57 -10.43
N ALA A 153 13.65 22.30 -11.62
CA ALA A 153 12.51 21.39 -11.83
C ALA A 153 12.86 19.94 -11.48
N GLY A 154 14.09 19.48 -11.72
CA GLY A 154 14.54 18.14 -11.35
C GLY A 154 14.65 17.94 -9.84
N ARG A 155 15.13 18.94 -9.08
CA ARG A 155 15.11 18.91 -7.61
C ARG A 155 13.69 18.87 -7.08
N TRP A 156 12.81 19.73 -7.62
CA TRP A 156 11.39 19.73 -7.29
C TRP A 156 10.75 18.35 -7.59
N THR A 157 10.94 17.81 -8.79
CA THR A 157 10.39 16.50 -9.20
C THR A 157 10.77 15.38 -8.22
N LYS A 158 12.02 15.40 -7.73
CA LYS A 158 12.51 14.42 -6.74
C LYS A 158 11.90 14.61 -5.35
N ALA A 159 11.63 15.84 -4.94
CA ALA A 159 10.98 16.14 -3.68
C ALA A 159 9.51 15.68 -3.67
N THR A 160 8.99 15.41 -2.48
CA THR A 160 7.57 15.16 -2.22
C THR A 160 6.91 16.48 -1.83
N HIS A 161 5.77 16.81 -2.43
CA HIS A 161 4.96 17.99 -2.17
C HIS A 161 3.57 17.54 -1.73
N ASP A 162 3.44 17.16 -0.47
CA ASP A 162 2.20 16.61 0.08
C ASP A 162 1.78 15.28 -0.54
N GLU A 163 2.75 14.42 -0.87
CA GLU A 163 2.52 13.07 -1.35
C GLU A 163 3.41 12.03 -0.66
N ILE A 164 3.00 10.77 -0.72
CA ILE A 164 3.80 9.60 -0.31
C ILE A 164 4.15 8.81 -1.56
N TRP A 165 5.40 8.36 -1.68
CA TRP A 165 5.77 7.44 -2.75
C TRP A 165 5.13 6.08 -2.49
N VAL A 166 4.32 5.57 -3.41
CA VAL A 166 3.70 4.24 -3.34
C VAL A 166 4.23 3.38 -4.47
N PHE A 167 4.72 2.19 -4.14
CA PHE A 167 5.10 1.18 -5.11
C PHE A 167 3.97 0.18 -5.30
N ASP A 168 3.39 0.18 -6.50
CA ASP A 168 2.31 -0.72 -6.92
C ASP A 168 2.42 -0.96 -8.44
N ASP A 169 2.02 -2.14 -8.91
CA ASP A 169 2.12 -2.52 -10.33
C ASP A 169 3.52 -2.25 -10.94
N GLN A 170 4.56 -2.65 -10.20
CA GLN A 170 5.97 -2.46 -10.56
C GLN A 170 6.46 -1.02 -10.80
N GLN A 171 5.72 -0.02 -10.33
CA GLN A 171 6.03 1.39 -10.54
C GLN A 171 5.88 2.21 -9.26
N TRP A 172 6.73 3.23 -9.13
CA TRP A 172 6.58 4.27 -8.11
C TRP A 172 5.63 5.35 -8.59
N LYS A 173 4.62 5.66 -7.78
CA LYS A 173 3.67 6.75 -8.00
C LYS A 173 3.65 7.65 -6.76
N LYS A 174 3.41 8.94 -6.94
CA LYS A 174 3.15 9.87 -5.83
C LYS A 174 1.67 9.80 -5.47
N ASP A 175 1.35 9.41 -4.24
CA ASP A 175 -0.03 9.25 -3.76
C ASP A 175 -0.40 10.35 -2.76
N LYS A 176 -1.18 11.30 -3.25
CA LYS A 176 -1.73 12.41 -2.46
C LYS A 176 -2.92 11.99 -1.59
N GLU A 177 -3.66 10.94 -1.98
CA GLU A 177 -4.78 10.43 -1.16
C GLU A 177 -4.24 9.77 0.11
N LEU A 178 -3.21 8.93 -0.05
CA LEU A 178 -2.52 8.30 1.06
C LEU A 178 -1.91 9.36 1.99
N TRP A 179 -1.24 10.38 1.42
CA TRP A 179 -0.72 11.49 2.21
C TRP A 179 -1.81 12.19 3.03
N LYS A 180 -2.94 12.57 2.42
CA LYS A 180 -4.07 13.18 3.16
C LYS A 180 -4.58 12.26 4.27
N SER A 181 -4.61 10.94 4.03
CA SER A 181 -5.08 9.97 5.02
C SER A 181 -4.15 9.82 6.23
N VAL A 182 -2.87 10.22 6.12
CA VAL A 182 -1.91 10.18 7.24
C VAL A 182 -1.83 11.49 8.02
N GLN A 183 -2.22 12.63 7.44
CA GLN A 183 -2.10 13.94 8.09
C GLN A 183 -2.86 14.04 9.42
N GLY A 184 -3.96 13.28 9.57
CA GLY A 184 -4.73 13.21 10.81
C GLY A 184 -4.21 12.21 11.85
N ALA A 185 -3.11 11.50 11.60
CA ALA A 185 -2.58 10.52 12.53
C ALA A 185 -1.58 11.18 13.50
N SER A 186 -1.93 11.21 14.79
CA SER A 186 -1.02 11.64 15.87
C SER A 186 -0.54 10.45 16.69
N TRP A 187 0.67 10.56 17.25
CA TRP A 187 1.13 9.63 18.29
C TRP A 187 0.28 9.69 19.56
N ASP A 188 -0.42 10.79 19.80
CA ASP A 188 -1.35 10.93 20.93
C ASP A 188 -2.58 10.02 20.79
N ASP A 189 -2.95 9.65 19.56
CA ASP A 189 -4.05 8.74 19.25
C ASP A 189 -3.60 7.27 19.22
N VAL A 190 -2.30 7.01 19.37
CA VAL A 190 -1.74 5.66 19.40
C VAL A 190 -1.61 5.17 20.83
N VAL A 191 -2.55 4.33 21.24
CA VAL A 191 -2.46 3.59 22.50
C VAL A 191 -1.48 2.43 22.33
N LEU A 192 -0.32 2.54 22.97
CA LEU A 192 0.76 1.55 22.98
C LEU A 192 1.44 1.56 24.35
N ASP A 193 2.12 0.47 24.71
CA ASP A 193 3.01 0.47 25.87
C ASP A 193 4.01 1.64 25.77
N GLU A 194 4.08 2.46 26.82
CA GLU A 194 4.84 3.72 26.80
C GLU A 194 6.34 3.48 26.59
N ARG A 195 6.88 2.36 27.09
CA ARG A 195 8.29 2.00 26.89
C ARG A 195 8.55 1.63 25.44
N ILE A 196 7.65 0.87 24.83
CA ILE A 196 7.72 0.53 23.40
C ILE A 196 7.62 1.80 22.55
N LYS A 197 6.64 2.67 22.83
CA LYS A 197 6.43 3.93 22.11
C LYS A 197 7.65 4.85 22.21
N THR A 198 8.13 5.11 23.42
CA THR A 198 9.32 5.95 23.66
C THR A 198 10.56 5.36 22.98
N SER A 199 10.79 4.04 23.10
CA SER A 199 11.95 3.39 22.47
C SER A 199 11.89 3.44 20.94
N LEU A 200 10.72 3.25 20.35
CA LEU A 200 10.51 3.33 18.91
C LEU A 200 10.78 4.73 18.37
N LEU A 201 10.18 5.75 19.00
CA LEU A 201 10.37 7.15 18.62
C LEU A 201 11.84 7.52 18.71
N HIS A 202 12.48 7.22 19.85
CA HIS A 202 13.89 7.50 20.05
C HIS A 202 14.78 6.81 19.01
N ASP A 203 14.58 5.52 18.73
CA ASP A 203 15.40 4.79 17.74
C ASP A 203 15.25 5.36 16.32
N VAL A 204 14.05 5.84 15.96
CA VAL A 204 13.80 6.42 14.63
C VAL A 204 14.32 7.86 14.54
N GLU A 205 14.04 8.71 15.51
CA GLU A 205 14.48 10.11 15.52
C GLU A 205 16.00 10.21 15.56
N THR A 206 16.63 9.50 16.51
CA THR A 206 18.10 9.49 16.63
C THR A 206 18.79 8.91 15.40
N PHE A 207 18.14 8.00 14.65
CA PHE A 207 18.70 7.52 13.40
C PHE A 207 18.84 8.67 12.40
N PHE A 208 17.80 9.49 12.21
CA PHE A 208 17.84 10.59 11.25
C PHE A 208 18.66 11.79 11.73
N ASP A 209 18.73 12.04 13.04
CA ASP A 209 19.47 13.16 13.63
C ASP A 209 20.99 12.97 13.63
N ASN A 210 21.48 11.73 13.63
CA ASN A 210 22.89 11.45 13.94
C ASN A 210 23.73 11.00 12.73
N ARG A 211 23.41 11.42 11.50
CA ARG A 211 24.14 11.04 10.29
C ARG A 211 25.67 11.21 10.42
N GLU A 212 26.11 12.35 10.94
CA GLU A 212 27.51 12.72 11.11
C GLU A 212 28.21 11.78 12.11
N LEU A 213 27.50 11.35 13.15
CA LEU A 213 28.02 10.39 14.13
C LEU A 213 28.25 9.01 13.49
N TYR A 214 27.30 8.50 12.70
CA TYR A 214 27.50 7.26 11.95
C TYR A 214 28.74 7.33 11.06
N ARG A 215 28.91 8.45 10.36
CA ARG A 215 30.05 8.71 9.48
C ARG A 215 31.37 8.79 10.26
N ALA A 216 31.39 9.50 11.38
CA ALA A 216 32.57 9.64 12.25
C ALA A 216 33.01 8.28 12.84
N MET A 217 32.04 7.46 13.23
CA MET A 217 32.26 6.11 13.77
C MET A 217 32.53 5.06 12.68
N LYS A 218 32.42 5.42 11.39
CA LYS A 218 32.55 4.51 10.24
C LYS A 218 31.59 3.32 10.30
N VAL A 219 30.38 3.55 10.81
CA VAL A 219 29.30 2.56 10.88
C VAL A 219 28.29 2.85 9.76
N PRO A 220 27.74 1.82 9.08
CA PRO A 220 26.72 2.03 8.05
C PRO A 220 25.51 2.77 8.61
N TRP A 221 25.15 3.90 7.98
CA TRP A 221 23.95 4.66 8.33
C TRP A 221 22.71 4.03 7.67
N LYS A 222 22.34 2.83 8.12
CA LYS A 222 21.12 2.12 7.72
C LYS A 222 20.49 1.45 8.94
N ARG A 223 19.17 1.30 8.94
CA ARG A 223 18.44 0.68 10.06
C ARG A 223 17.27 -0.16 9.55
N GLY A 224 17.02 -1.31 10.18
CA GLY A 224 15.83 -2.10 9.91
C GLY A 224 15.04 -2.39 11.18
N VAL A 225 13.74 -2.10 11.14
CA VAL A 225 12.79 -2.31 12.23
C VAL A 225 11.67 -3.24 11.79
N ILE A 226 11.31 -4.21 12.63
CA ILE A 226 10.12 -5.04 12.42
C ILE A 226 9.03 -4.67 13.41
N PHE A 227 7.83 -4.39 12.91
CA PHE A 227 6.60 -4.34 13.70
C PHE A 227 5.91 -5.70 13.59
N HIS A 228 5.85 -6.44 14.69
CA HIS A 228 5.20 -7.75 14.68
C HIS A 228 4.19 -7.90 15.80
N GLY A 229 3.23 -8.81 15.64
CA GLY A 229 2.21 -9.09 16.64
C GLY A 229 0.88 -9.43 15.97
N VAL A 230 -0.10 -9.84 16.76
CA VAL A 230 -1.39 -10.27 16.20
C VAL A 230 -2.13 -9.09 15.51
N PRO A 231 -2.97 -9.37 14.49
CA PRO A 231 -3.72 -8.33 13.78
C PRO A 231 -4.56 -7.45 14.72
N GLY A 232 -4.74 -6.19 14.33
CA GLY A 232 -5.66 -5.28 15.06
C GLY A 232 -5.10 -4.60 16.31
N ASN A 233 -3.78 -4.62 16.55
CA ASN A 233 -3.15 -3.99 17.72
C ASN A 233 -2.26 -2.78 17.36
N GLY A 234 -2.66 -1.97 16.38
CA GLY A 234 -2.05 -0.65 16.19
C GLY A 234 -0.78 -0.57 15.33
N LYS A 235 -0.32 -1.66 14.67
CA LYS A 235 0.84 -1.63 13.74
C LYS A 235 0.68 -0.57 12.65
N THR A 236 -0.41 -0.62 11.88
CA THR A 236 -0.68 0.30 10.77
C THR A 236 -0.93 1.72 11.24
N VAL A 237 -1.64 1.92 12.37
CA VAL A 237 -1.86 3.27 12.93
C VAL A 237 -0.54 3.89 13.40
N SER A 238 0.35 3.10 14.01
CA SER A 238 1.69 3.55 14.40
C SER A 238 2.55 3.92 13.19
N LEU A 239 2.46 3.18 12.08
CA LEU A 239 3.10 3.55 10.82
C LEU A 239 2.60 4.92 10.32
N LYS A 240 1.28 5.14 10.32
CA LYS A 240 0.70 6.43 9.90
C LYS A 240 1.16 7.60 10.78
N ALA A 241 1.14 7.42 12.10
CA ALA A 241 1.63 8.43 13.04
C ALA A 241 3.14 8.72 12.85
N LEU A 242 3.93 7.68 12.55
CA LEU A 242 5.36 7.83 12.26
C LEU A 242 5.61 8.59 10.97
N ILE A 243 4.90 8.24 9.88
CA ILE A 243 4.99 8.95 8.60
C ILE A 243 4.65 10.43 8.79
N ASN A 244 3.57 10.72 9.51
CA ASN A 244 3.14 12.09 9.76
C ASN A 244 4.18 12.88 10.56
N SER A 245 4.66 12.32 11.68
CA SER A 245 5.71 12.93 12.51
C SER A 245 6.98 13.20 11.72
N LEU A 246 7.44 12.23 10.92
CA LEU A 246 8.64 12.38 10.11
C LEU A 246 8.49 13.39 8.96
N GLY A 247 7.31 13.48 8.37
CA GLY A 247 6.97 14.46 7.35
C GLY A 247 6.85 15.89 7.87
N ALA A 248 6.60 16.08 9.18
CA ALA A 248 6.51 17.38 9.83
C ALA A 248 7.85 17.92 10.35
N ARG A 249 8.94 17.15 10.23
CA ARG A 249 10.30 17.57 10.63
C ARG A 249 10.87 18.63 9.68
N ASP A 250 11.93 19.30 10.14
CA ASP A 250 12.76 20.19 9.30
C ASP A 250 14.24 19.74 9.35
N PRO A 251 14.80 19.19 8.26
CA PRO A 251 14.14 18.88 7.00
C PRO A 251 13.17 17.68 7.13
N PRO A 252 12.10 17.62 6.31
CA PRO A 252 11.16 16.51 6.34
C PRO A 252 11.79 15.23 5.81
N VAL A 253 11.42 14.09 6.39
CA VAL A 253 11.88 12.77 5.93
C VAL A 253 10.78 12.13 5.07
N PRO A 254 11.00 11.94 3.75
CA PRO A 254 10.01 11.34 2.88
C PRO A 254 9.74 9.88 3.23
N ALA A 255 8.47 9.50 3.18
CA ALA A 255 8.02 8.12 3.32
C ALA A 255 7.80 7.46 1.95
N MET A 256 8.17 6.20 1.87
CA MET A 256 8.01 5.33 0.70
C MET A 256 7.30 4.06 1.14
N TYR A 257 6.15 3.77 0.56
CA TYR A 257 5.27 2.67 0.94
C TYR A 257 5.21 1.62 -0.17
N VAL A 258 5.63 0.39 0.12
CA VAL A 258 5.57 -0.74 -0.80
C VAL A 258 4.27 -1.50 -0.56
N LYS A 259 3.35 -1.42 -1.53
CA LYS A 259 2.04 -2.05 -1.44
C LYS A 259 2.02 -3.47 -2.03
N SER A 260 2.64 -3.65 -3.20
CA SER A 260 2.72 -4.95 -3.87
C SER A 260 3.99 -5.05 -4.72
N LEU A 261 4.46 -6.27 -4.97
CA LEU A 261 5.53 -6.58 -5.91
C LEU A 261 5.01 -7.01 -7.30
N ASP A 262 3.69 -7.10 -7.46
CA ASP A 262 3.02 -7.65 -8.63
C ASP A 262 3.30 -6.85 -9.90
N GLY A 263 3.32 -7.56 -11.03
CA GLY A 263 3.44 -7.01 -12.37
C GLY A 263 4.15 -7.97 -13.34
N CYS A 264 4.27 -7.57 -14.60
CA CYS A 264 4.70 -8.47 -15.68
C CYS A 264 6.21 -8.80 -15.69
N SER A 265 7.09 -7.95 -15.13
CA SER A 265 8.56 -8.16 -15.21
C SER A 265 9.15 -9.05 -14.10
N GLY A 266 8.30 -9.63 -13.26
CA GLY A 266 8.70 -10.50 -12.14
C GLY A 266 9.30 -9.77 -10.91
N PRO A 267 9.36 -10.46 -9.77
CA PRO A 267 9.64 -9.85 -8.46
C PRO A 267 11.08 -9.35 -8.28
N LYS A 268 12.05 -9.89 -9.02
CA LYS A 268 13.44 -9.41 -9.01
C LYS A 268 13.52 -7.95 -9.44
N VAL A 269 12.84 -7.61 -10.53
CA VAL A 269 12.83 -6.25 -11.08
C VAL A 269 12.12 -5.31 -10.11
N SER A 270 11.03 -5.77 -9.47
CA SER A 270 10.33 -5.02 -8.42
C SER A 270 11.27 -4.63 -7.28
N MET A 271 12.01 -5.60 -6.72
CA MET A 271 12.96 -5.35 -5.62
C MET A 271 14.06 -4.37 -6.02
N GLN A 272 14.68 -4.58 -7.18
CA GLN A 272 15.70 -3.67 -7.71
C GLN A 272 15.18 -2.24 -7.86
N ARG A 273 13.96 -2.06 -8.39
CA ARG A 273 13.33 -0.74 -8.56
C ARG A 273 12.98 -0.09 -7.22
N ILE A 274 12.52 -0.86 -6.25
CA ILE A 274 12.20 -0.36 -4.91
C ILE A 274 13.45 0.25 -4.28
N PHE A 275 14.52 -0.52 -4.18
CA PHE A 275 15.75 -0.08 -3.51
C PHE A 275 16.51 0.98 -4.31
N SER A 276 16.56 0.88 -5.65
CA SER A 276 17.17 1.93 -6.49
C SER A 276 16.51 3.28 -6.26
N LYS A 277 15.17 3.33 -6.17
CA LYS A 277 14.46 4.57 -5.87
C LYS A 277 14.70 5.03 -4.44
N ALA A 278 14.70 4.12 -3.46
CA ALA A 278 14.97 4.46 -2.07
C ALA A 278 16.36 5.10 -1.89
N ARG A 279 17.39 4.58 -2.56
CA ARG A 279 18.75 5.17 -2.58
C ARG A 279 18.78 6.58 -3.17
N ILE A 280 17.92 6.87 -4.15
CA ILE A 280 17.79 8.21 -4.75
C ILE A 280 17.05 9.19 -3.81
N VAL A 281 16.10 8.69 -3.03
CA VAL A 281 15.23 9.49 -2.13
C VAL A 281 15.85 9.65 -0.74
N ALA A 282 16.86 8.87 -0.39
CA ALA A 282 17.51 8.90 0.90
C ALA A 282 17.99 10.32 1.30
N PRO A 283 17.84 10.73 2.58
CA PRO A 283 17.33 9.94 3.70
C PRO A 283 15.81 9.72 3.65
N CYS A 284 15.36 8.49 3.89
CA CYS A 284 13.95 8.15 3.76
C CYS A 284 13.50 7.02 4.70
N LEU A 285 12.19 6.97 4.92
CA LEU A 285 11.49 5.85 5.56
C LEU A 285 10.92 4.91 4.48
N LEU A 286 11.43 3.68 4.39
CA LEU A 286 10.96 2.66 3.45
C LEU A 286 10.12 1.61 4.17
N ILE A 287 8.84 1.51 3.82
CA ILE A 287 7.84 0.69 4.51
C ILE A 287 7.44 -0.50 3.65
N PHE A 288 7.53 -1.68 4.23
CA PHE A 288 7.01 -2.94 3.69
C PHE A 288 5.89 -3.41 4.62
N GLU A 289 4.63 -3.20 4.24
CA GLU A 289 3.48 -3.73 5.00
C GLU A 289 3.23 -5.19 4.61
N ASP A 290 2.90 -6.03 5.59
CA ASP A 290 2.73 -7.48 5.41
C ASP A 290 3.94 -8.14 4.74
N LEU A 291 5.12 -7.94 5.35
CA LEU A 291 6.41 -8.43 4.88
C LEU A 291 6.40 -9.95 4.62
N ASP A 292 5.62 -10.72 5.37
CA ASP A 292 5.44 -12.16 5.20
C ASP A 292 4.70 -12.53 3.91
N SER A 293 3.88 -11.63 3.38
CA SER A 293 3.25 -11.78 2.06
C SER A 293 4.14 -11.25 0.93
N LEU A 294 4.97 -10.23 1.19
CA LEU A 294 5.88 -9.68 0.17
C LEU A 294 7.13 -10.56 -0.04
N VAL A 295 7.66 -11.14 1.03
CA VAL A 295 8.95 -11.85 1.03
C VAL A 295 8.76 -13.36 1.23
N GLU A 296 8.29 -14.00 0.17
CA GLU A 296 8.14 -15.45 0.05
C GLU A 296 9.43 -16.12 -0.45
N ASP A 297 9.44 -17.46 -0.51
CA ASP A 297 10.57 -18.28 -0.96
C ASP A 297 11.19 -17.82 -2.28
N LYS A 298 10.36 -17.43 -3.25
CA LYS A 298 10.81 -17.01 -4.60
C LYS A 298 11.34 -15.58 -4.64
N THR A 299 10.96 -14.71 -3.70
CA THR A 299 11.34 -13.29 -3.68
C THR A 299 12.42 -12.99 -2.65
N ARG A 300 12.59 -13.89 -1.67
CA ARG A 300 13.53 -13.79 -0.54
C ARG A 300 14.96 -13.48 -0.96
N SER A 301 15.52 -14.20 -1.92
CA SER A 301 16.90 -14.00 -2.35
C SER A 301 17.10 -12.61 -2.95
N TYR A 302 16.14 -12.12 -3.74
CA TYR A 302 16.18 -10.77 -4.31
C TYR A 302 16.09 -9.70 -3.22
N PHE A 303 15.17 -9.85 -2.26
CA PHE A 303 15.05 -8.93 -1.14
C PHE A 303 16.34 -8.87 -0.30
N LEU A 304 16.88 -10.03 0.08
CA LEU A 304 18.11 -10.10 0.88
C LEU A 304 19.32 -9.52 0.14
N ASN A 305 19.42 -9.73 -1.17
CA ASN A 305 20.47 -9.15 -2.00
C ASN A 305 20.40 -7.62 -2.04
N GLU A 306 19.20 -7.02 -2.00
CA GLU A 306 19.09 -5.57 -1.96
C GLU A 306 19.37 -4.98 -0.57
N VAL A 307 19.01 -5.70 0.51
CA VAL A 307 19.27 -5.29 1.90
C VAL A 307 20.76 -5.37 2.27
N ASP A 308 21.44 -6.41 1.81
CA ASP A 308 22.87 -6.69 2.08
C ASP A 308 23.81 -6.29 0.94
N GLY A 309 23.26 -5.80 -0.18
CA GLY A 309 23.95 -5.65 -1.45
C GLY A 309 25.18 -4.75 -1.41
N LEU A 310 25.92 -4.78 -2.53
CA LEU A 310 27.11 -3.94 -2.72
C LEU A 310 26.76 -2.44 -2.79
N ASP A 311 25.55 -2.13 -3.24
CA ASP A 311 25.05 -0.76 -3.27
C ASP A 311 24.76 -0.26 -1.85
N SER A 312 25.20 0.96 -1.56
CA SER A 312 24.99 1.58 -0.25
C SER A 312 23.52 1.92 -0.03
N ASN A 313 22.94 1.41 1.06
CA ASN A 313 21.62 1.78 1.57
C ASN A 313 21.71 2.90 2.64
N GLU A 314 22.70 3.79 2.53
CA GLU A 314 22.88 4.93 3.43
C GLU A 314 21.63 5.82 3.49
N GLY A 315 21.24 6.22 4.71
CA GLY A 315 20.09 7.07 4.98
C GLY A 315 18.73 6.37 4.92
N ILE A 316 18.69 5.06 4.66
CA ILE A 316 17.44 4.30 4.57
C ILE A 316 17.12 3.66 5.93
N LEU A 317 15.97 4.04 6.50
CA LEU A 317 15.32 3.31 7.60
C LEU A 317 14.21 2.45 7.02
N MET A 318 14.33 1.13 7.14
CA MET A 318 13.31 0.18 6.70
C MET A 318 12.39 -0.21 7.84
N ILE A 319 11.08 -0.21 7.62
CA ILE A 319 10.11 -0.82 8.52
C ILE A 319 9.36 -1.93 7.80
N GLY A 320 9.45 -3.15 8.32
CA GLY A 320 8.62 -4.28 7.91
C GLY A 320 7.52 -4.54 8.93
N SER A 321 6.25 -4.51 8.53
CA SER A 321 5.16 -4.99 9.40
C SER A 321 4.86 -6.46 9.09
N THR A 322 4.47 -7.24 10.09
CA THR A 322 4.04 -8.64 9.89
C THR A 322 3.08 -9.08 10.99
N ASN A 323 2.15 -9.97 10.65
CA ASN A 323 1.31 -10.65 11.62
C ASN A 323 1.95 -11.97 12.10
N HIS A 324 2.93 -12.49 11.36
CA HIS A 324 3.51 -13.81 11.55
C HIS A 324 5.03 -13.77 11.55
N LEU A 325 5.63 -13.25 12.63
CA LEU A 325 7.10 -13.19 12.77
C LEU A 325 7.77 -14.56 12.55
N GLY A 326 7.12 -15.66 12.94
CA GLY A 326 7.62 -17.03 12.75
C GLY A 326 7.54 -17.55 11.32
N ALA A 327 6.74 -16.93 10.45
CA ALA A 327 6.67 -17.26 9.02
C ALA A 327 7.80 -16.59 8.23
N LEU A 328 8.37 -15.49 8.75
CA LEU A 328 9.50 -14.82 8.14
C LEU A 328 10.77 -15.67 8.20
N ASP A 329 11.55 -15.61 7.12
CA ASP A 329 12.82 -16.31 7.03
C ASP A 329 13.77 -15.93 8.20
N PRO A 330 14.46 -16.91 8.82
CA PRO A 330 15.40 -16.65 9.91
C PRO A 330 16.53 -15.69 9.53
N ALA A 331 16.92 -15.62 8.26
CA ALA A 331 17.93 -14.70 7.80
C ALA A 331 17.42 -13.24 7.80
N ILE A 332 16.10 -13.00 7.69
CA ILE A 332 15.50 -11.66 7.89
C ILE A 332 15.45 -11.33 9.38
N THR A 333 14.98 -12.28 10.20
CA THR A 333 14.66 -12.01 11.61
C THR A 333 15.84 -12.17 12.57
N LYS A 334 16.77 -13.09 12.33
CA LYS A 334 17.84 -13.42 13.30
C LYS A 334 19.18 -12.80 12.94
N ARG A 335 19.41 -12.42 11.69
CA ARG A 335 20.70 -11.87 11.26
C ARG A 335 20.79 -10.38 11.58
N PRO A 336 21.71 -9.94 12.45
CA PRO A 336 21.95 -8.53 12.70
C PRO A 336 22.32 -7.79 11.40
N SER A 337 22.11 -6.47 11.36
CA SER A 337 22.32 -5.55 10.20
C SER A 337 21.26 -5.55 9.09
N ARG A 338 20.27 -6.44 9.15
CA ARG A 338 19.10 -6.43 8.24
C ARG A 338 17.90 -5.77 8.92
N PHE A 339 17.28 -6.49 9.85
CA PHE A 339 16.27 -5.98 10.78
C PHE A 339 16.74 -6.21 12.20
N ASP A 340 17.43 -5.21 12.72
CA ASP A 340 18.14 -5.24 13.99
C ASP A 340 17.27 -4.81 15.19
N ARG A 341 16.13 -4.16 14.95
CA ARG A 341 15.13 -3.81 15.97
C ARG A 341 13.80 -4.50 15.70
N LYS A 342 13.10 -4.88 16.78
CA LYS A 342 11.79 -5.52 16.72
C LYS A 342 10.90 -4.97 17.81
N TYR A 343 9.71 -4.52 17.43
CA TYR A 343 8.70 -4.05 18.35
C TYR A 343 7.49 -4.97 18.30
N HIS A 344 7.15 -5.53 19.45
CA HIS A 344 6.04 -6.47 19.60
C HIS A 344 4.76 -5.75 20.01
N PHE A 345 3.83 -5.65 19.08
CA PHE A 345 2.47 -5.16 19.28
C PHE A 345 1.60 -6.27 19.86
N LYS A 346 1.60 -6.36 21.19
CA LYS A 346 0.84 -7.38 21.94
C LYS A 346 -0.64 -7.05 21.97
N VAL A 347 -1.45 -8.04 22.34
CA VAL A 347 -2.82 -7.82 22.81
C VAL A 347 -2.76 -6.86 24.01
N PRO A 348 -3.63 -5.84 24.10
CA PRO A 348 -3.58 -4.85 25.16
C PRO A 348 -3.85 -5.46 26.53
N ASP A 349 -3.04 -5.08 27.51
CA ASP A 349 -3.30 -5.35 28.92
C ASP A 349 -4.43 -4.44 29.44
N GLU A 350 -4.87 -4.66 30.68
CA GLU A 350 -5.96 -3.89 31.29
C GLU A 350 -5.67 -2.38 31.27
N THR A 351 -4.43 -1.96 31.54
CA THR A 351 -4.03 -0.55 31.53
C THR A 351 -4.20 0.07 30.15
N ALA A 352 -3.75 -0.61 29.11
CA ALA A 352 -3.91 -0.18 27.73
C ALA A 352 -5.39 -0.18 27.29
N ARG A 353 -6.20 -1.14 27.76
CA ARG A 353 -7.65 -1.16 27.47
C ARG A 353 -8.38 0.01 28.14
N VAL A 354 -8.04 0.36 29.39
CA VAL A 354 -8.55 1.56 30.06
C VAL A 354 -8.16 2.82 29.28
N ALA A 355 -6.89 2.94 28.86
CA ALA A 355 -6.43 4.08 28.08
C ALA A 355 -7.18 4.22 26.74
N TYR A 356 -7.41 3.10 26.05
CA TYR A 356 -8.19 3.07 24.81
C TYR A 356 -9.67 3.41 25.04
N CYS A 357 -10.24 3.00 26.17
CA CYS A 357 -11.60 3.37 26.57
C CYS A 357 -11.72 4.88 26.82
N ARG A 358 -10.74 5.48 27.52
CA ARG A 358 -10.67 6.94 27.72
C ARG A 358 -10.46 7.72 26.42
N PHE A 359 -9.74 7.15 25.45
CA PHE A 359 -9.68 7.72 24.11
C PHE A 359 -11.08 7.84 23.47
N TRP A 360 -11.90 6.78 23.58
CA TRP A 360 -13.30 6.82 23.11
C TRP A 360 -14.18 7.77 23.91
N GLN A 361 -13.99 7.83 25.23
CA GLN A 361 -14.68 8.79 26.09
C GLN A 361 -14.42 10.23 25.63
N LYS A 362 -13.15 10.61 25.43
CA LYS A 362 -12.78 11.94 24.92
C LYS A 362 -13.37 12.20 23.52
N LYS A 363 -13.39 11.18 22.66
CA LYS A 363 -13.98 11.29 21.32
C LYS A 363 -15.50 11.53 21.34
N LEU A 364 -16.17 11.05 22.37
CA LEU A 364 -17.62 11.17 22.57
C LEU A 364 -18.00 12.33 23.51
N ASP A 365 -17.02 13.08 24.01
CA ASP A 365 -17.24 14.21 24.89
C ASP A 365 -18.12 15.27 24.20
N GLY A 366 -19.12 15.78 24.92
CA GLY A 366 -20.13 16.69 24.38
C GLY A 366 -21.22 16.04 23.50
N SER A 367 -21.25 14.71 23.37
CA SER A 367 -22.36 14.01 22.71
C SER A 367 -23.65 14.12 23.52
N ALA A 368 -24.72 14.62 22.90
CA ALA A 368 -26.05 14.68 23.53
C ALA A 368 -26.75 13.30 23.63
N MET A 369 -26.22 12.27 22.97
CA MET A 369 -26.83 10.93 22.89
C MET A 369 -26.19 9.90 23.82
N VAL A 370 -25.00 10.17 24.37
CA VAL A 370 -24.22 9.17 25.10
C VAL A 370 -23.62 9.77 26.36
N GLU A 371 -24.09 9.30 27.51
CA GLU A 371 -23.44 9.57 28.80
C GLU A 371 -22.34 8.54 29.05
N PHE A 372 -21.10 9.01 29.24
CA PHE A 372 -19.92 8.15 29.38
C PHE A 372 -19.06 8.54 30.61
N PRO A 373 -19.50 8.21 31.84
CA PRO A 373 -18.69 8.40 33.05
C PRO A 373 -17.41 7.54 33.06
N ASP A 374 -16.32 8.03 33.67
CA ASP A 374 -14.99 7.34 33.71
C ASP A 374 -15.05 5.94 34.35
N GLU A 375 -16.02 5.70 35.23
CA GLU A 375 -16.27 4.40 35.85
C GLU A 375 -16.54 3.29 34.82
N ILE A 376 -17.19 3.61 33.69
CA ILE A 376 -17.43 2.66 32.59
C ILE A 376 -16.10 2.17 32.01
N CYS A 377 -15.03 2.98 32.03
CA CYS A 377 -13.76 2.60 31.45
C CYS A 377 -13.13 1.38 32.13
N GLY A 378 -13.21 1.31 33.46
CA GLY A 378 -12.73 0.16 34.22
C GLY A 378 -13.55 -1.10 33.94
N VAL A 379 -14.87 -0.97 33.80
CA VAL A 379 -15.76 -2.11 33.52
C VAL A 379 -15.50 -2.67 32.11
N ILE A 380 -15.44 -1.80 31.09
CA ILE A 380 -15.12 -2.20 29.71
C ILE A 380 -13.76 -2.89 29.64
N ALA A 381 -12.75 -2.35 30.32
CA ALA A 381 -11.41 -2.93 30.32
C ALA A 381 -11.37 -4.36 30.91
N LYS A 382 -12.19 -4.65 31.91
CA LYS A 382 -12.33 -6.01 32.46
C LYS A 382 -13.12 -6.93 31.55
N LEU A 383 -14.22 -6.44 30.95
CA LEU A 383 -15.07 -7.20 30.02
C LEU A 383 -14.34 -7.60 28.73
N THR A 384 -13.35 -6.81 28.31
CA THR A 384 -12.64 -6.98 27.04
C THR A 384 -11.29 -7.67 27.21
N ASP A 385 -11.13 -8.50 28.25
CA ASP A 385 -9.88 -9.23 28.44
C ASP A 385 -9.56 -10.15 27.25
N GLY A 386 -8.33 -10.05 26.75
CA GLY A 386 -7.90 -10.78 25.55
C GLY A 386 -8.41 -10.22 24.21
N PHE A 387 -9.17 -9.12 24.18
CA PHE A 387 -9.57 -8.46 22.93
C PHE A 387 -8.40 -7.67 22.32
N SER A 388 -8.29 -7.66 20.99
CA SER A 388 -7.43 -6.69 20.30
C SER A 388 -8.09 -5.31 20.27
N PHE A 389 -7.32 -4.24 20.02
CA PHE A 389 -7.91 -2.90 19.85
C PHE A 389 -8.95 -2.84 18.71
N ALA A 390 -8.81 -3.67 17.67
CA ALA A 390 -9.82 -3.80 16.63
C ALA A 390 -11.15 -4.38 17.15
N TYR A 391 -11.11 -5.39 18.03
CA TYR A 391 -12.32 -5.92 18.66
C TYR A 391 -12.94 -4.92 19.65
N ILE A 392 -12.12 -4.22 20.43
CA ILE A 392 -12.63 -3.17 21.34
C ILE A 392 -13.23 -2.01 20.52
N LYS A 393 -12.62 -1.66 19.38
CA LYS A 393 -13.18 -0.68 18.44
C LYS A 393 -14.56 -1.12 17.94
N GLU A 394 -14.69 -2.38 17.54
CA GLU A 394 -15.95 -2.94 17.07
C GLU A 394 -17.01 -2.85 18.17
N LEU A 395 -16.67 -3.24 19.40
CA LEU A 395 -17.56 -3.11 20.56
C LEU A 395 -18.11 -1.69 20.71
N PHE A 396 -17.25 -0.67 20.64
CA PHE A 396 -17.70 0.72 20.69
C PHE A 396 -18.63 1.07 19.52
N ILE A 397 -18.28 0.69 18.30
CA ILE A 397 -19.09 1.00 17.11
C ILE A 397 -20.48 0.36 17.22
N THR A 398 -20.56 -0.94 17.50
CA THR A 398 -21.85 -1.65 17.56
C THR A 398 -22.71 -1.14 18.72
N SER A 399 -22.08 -0.85 19.87
CA SER A 399 -22.77 -0.30 21.04
C SER A 399 -23.35 1.09 20.77
N LEU A 400 -22.59 1.98 20.12
CA LEU A 400 -23.07 3.32 19.75
C LEU A 400 -24.21 3.25 18.72
N LEU A 401 -24.14 2.33 17.76
CA LEU A 401 -25.23 2.10 16.80
C LEU A 401 -26.48 1.50 17.47
N ALA A 402 -26.31 0.67 18.49
CA ALA A 402 -27.43 0.17 19.29
C ALA A 402 -28.10 1.31 20.09
N VAL A 403 -27.31 2.21 20.70
CA VAL A 403 -27.85 3.40 21.37
C VAL A 403 -28.63 4.28 20.39
N ALA A 404 -28.06 4.55 19.21
CA ALA A 404 -28.73 5.37 18.19
C ALA A 404 -30.07 4.76 17.73
N ARG A 405 -30.14 3.43 17.57
CA ARG A 405 -31.38 2.73 17.21
C ARG A 405 -32.46 2.86 18.29
N ARG A 406 -32.09 2.76 19.57
CA ARG A 406 -33.04 2.95 20.69
C ARG A 406 -33.62 4.35 20.69
N HIS A 407 -32.79 5.38 20.51
CA HIS A 407 -33.27 6.76 20.42
C HIS A 407 -34.22 7.02 19.24
N GLN A 408 -34.05 6.33 18.11
CA GLN A 408 -34.98 6.44 16.97
C GLN A 408 -36.32 5.77 17.26
N GLN A 409 -36.32 4.62 17.95
CA GLN A 409 -37.54 3.92 18.36
C GLN A 409 -38.32 4.70 19.43
N ASP A 410 -37.65 5.44 20.31
CA ASP A 410 -38.29 6.27 21.34
C ASP A 410 -38.80 7.63 20.79
N GLY A 411 -38.28 8.07 19.64
CA GLY A 411 -38.60 9.38 19.02
C GLY A 411 -39.73 9.34 17.98
N GLU A 412 -40.06 8.18 17.44
CA GLU A 412 -41.19 7.97 16.53
C GLU A 412 -42.19 7.03 17.21
N GLY A 413 -43.34 7.58 17.62
CA GLY A 413 -44.49 6.79 18.08
C GLY A 413 -45.01 5.93 16.94
N TYR A 414 -44.41 4.77 16.74
CA TYR A 414 -44.90 3.73 15.84
C TYR A 414 -46.02 2.97 16.57
N GLN A 415 -47.25 3.12 16.06
CA GLN A 415 -48.32 2.17 16.32
C GLN A 415 -47.99 0.86 15.62
N ASP A 416 -47.89 -0.22 16.40
CA ASP A 416 -47.92 -1.58 15.89
C ASP A 416 -49.28 -1.83 15.18
N GLU A 417 -49.25 -1.85 13.85
CA GLU A 417 -50.20 -2.62 13.03
C GLU A 417 -49.37 -3.47 12.07
N ASP A 418 -48.98 -4.66 12.53
CA ASP A 418 -49.50 -5.91 11.97
C ASP A 418 -48.63 -7.12 12.38
N SER A 419 -49.26 -7.98 13.18
CA SER A 419 -48.94 -9.40 13.27
C SER A 419 -49.45 -10.13 12.02
N ASP A 420 -48.69 -11.15 11.61
CA ASP A 420 -49.01 -12.20 10.62
C ASP A 420 -48.96 -11.84 9.13
N SER A 421 -47.82 -12.15 8.50
CA SER A 421 -47.87 -13.07 7.35
C SER A 421 -46.56 -13.86 7.18
N SER A 422 -46.64 -15.14 7.50
CA SER A 422 -45.78 -16.16 6.91
C SER A 422 -46.08 -16.26 5.41
N SER A 423 -45.12 -15.98 4.53
CA SER A 423 -44.96 -16.71 3.27
C SER A 423 -43.65 -16.37 2.53
N ASN A 424 -42.75 -17.36 2.56
CA ASN A 424 -42.11 -17.97 1.39
C ASN A 424 -41.46 -17.06 0.32
N SER A 425 -40.12 -17.04 0.30
CA SER A 425 -39.37 -16.98 -0.96
C SER A 425 -38.10 -17.84 -0.86
N GLY A 426 -38.27 -19.14 -1.04
CA GLY A 426 -37.17 -20.06 -1.31
C GLY A 426 -36.57 -19.76 -2.68
N VAL A 427 -35.28 -19.42 -2.71
CA VAL A 427 -34.48 -19.42 -3.94
C VAL A 427 -33.93 -20.83 -4.11
N VAL A 428 -34.48 -21.53 -5.10
CA VAL A 428 -34.10 -22.88 -5.53
C VAL A 428 -32.77 -22.80 -6.26
N VAL A 429 -31.73 -23.45 -5.74
CA VAL A 429 -30.53 -23.79 -6.52
C VAL A 429 -30.67 -25.23 -6.97
N ASP A 430 -30.86 -25.36 -8.27
CA ASP A 430 -31.03 -26.59 -9.03
C ASP A 430 -29.82 -27.52 -8.88
N LYS A 431 -30.06 -28.76 -8.43
CA LYS A 431 -29.09 -29.86 -8.43
C LYS A 431 -29.58 -30.89 -9.44
N SER A 432 -29.08 -30.81 -10.67
CA SER A 432 -29.17 -31.90 -11.63
C SER A 432 -27.97 -32.84 -11.50
N SER A 433 -28.30 -34.07 -11.11
CA SER A 433 -27.61 -35.36 -11.25
C SER A 433 -26.80 -35.52 -12.56
N VAL A 434 -25.74 -36.34 -12.63
CA VAL A 434 -25.67 -37.81 -12.89
C VAL A 434 -24.16 -38.11 -13.22
N PRO A 435 -23.57 -39.34 -13.19
CA PRO A 435 -23.87 -40.61 -12.53
C PRO A 435 -22.71 -41.16 -11.64
N GLU A 436 -23.05 -42.15 -10.81
CA GLU A 436 -22.12 -43.11 -10.21
C GLU A 436 -21.57 -44.08 -11.26
N ASP A 437 -20.27 -44.34 -11.22
CA ASP A 437 -19.65 -45.53 -11.83
C ASP A 437 -18.88 -46.29 -10.75
N ASP A 438 -19.32 -47.53 -10.55
CA ASP A 438 -18.75 -48.57 -9.72
C ASP A 438 -17.52 -49.19 -10.43
N LYS A 439 -16.41 -49.38 -9.70
CA LYS A 439 -15.46 -50.51 -9.86
C LYS A 439 -14.29 -50.44 -8.87
N THR A 440 -14.37 -51.31 -7.86
CA THR A 440 -13.35 -52.30 -7.44
C THR A 440 -11.86 -52.00 -7.60
N GLY A 441 -11.10 -52.17 -6.50
CA GLY A 441 -9.67 -52.53 -6.56
C GLY A 441 -8.89 -52.08 -5.33
N GLY A 442 -8.81 -52.94 -4.32
CA GLY A 442 -7.97 -52.71 -3.15
C GLY A 442 -6.48 -52.89 -3.45
N ASP A 443 -5.66 -52.09 -2.77
CA ASP A 443 -4.29 -52.51 -2.43
C ASP A 443 -3.87 -51.84 -1.11
N LYS A 444 -3.61 -52.67 -0.09
CA LYS A 444 -3.11 -52.23 1.23
C LYS A 444 -1.60 -52.04 1.10
N LYS A 445 -1.13 -50.78 1.14
CA LYS A 445 0.28 -50.48 1.45
C LYS A 445 0.45 -50.34 2.97
N GLU A 446 1.27 -51.19 3.56
CA GLU A 446 1.74 -51.05 4.94
C GLU A 446 2.61 -49.78 5.07
N LYS A 447 2.23 -48.90 5.99
CA LYS A 447 2.99 -47.69 6.37
C LYS A 447 4.18 -48.05 7.25
N THR A 448 5.34 -47.43 6.99
CA THR A 448 6.57 -47.58 7.76
C THR A 448 6.46 -46.95 9.17
N GLU A 449 7.28 -47.42 10.12
CA GLU A 449 7.25 -46.96 11.53
C GLU A 449 7.50 -45.45 11.71
N GLU A 450 8.20 -44.82 10.77
CA GLU A 450 8.48 -43.37 10.79
C GLU A 450 7.25 -42.52 10.43
N GLU A 451 6.36 -43.04 9.57
CA GLU A 451 5.08 -42.40 9.23
C GLU A 451 4.09 -42.53 10.39
N LYS A 452 4.08 -43.67 11.10
CA LYS A 452 3.25 -43.87 12.30
C LYS A 452 3.64 -42.93 13.44
N LYS A 453 4.95 -42.68 13.64
CA LYS A 453 5.43 -41.72 14.65
C LYS A 453 5.07 -40.26 14.32
N LYS A 454 5.12 -39.87 13.04
CA LYS A 454 4.68 -38.53 12.60
C LYS A 454 3.17 -38.36 12.73
N GLU A 455 2.38 -39.39 12.44
CA GLU A 455 0.92 -39.38 12.67
C GLU A 455 0.56 -39.33 14.16
N GLU A 456 1.32 -40.01 15.04
CA GLU A 456 1.12 -39.92 16.50
C GLU A 456 1.50 -38.56 17.09
N GLU A 457 2.58 -37.94 16.60
CA GLU A 457 2.96 -36.57 16.99
C GLU A 457 1.98 -35.52 16.47
N GLN A 458 1.43 -35.72 15.25
CA GLN A 458 0.35 -34.90 14.73
C GLN A 458 -0.95 -35.11 15.51
N LYS A 459 -1.32 -36.35 15.86
CA LYS A 459 -2.49 -36.64 16.71
C LYS A 459 -2.35 -36.04 18.10
N LYS A 460 -1.19 -36.12 18.74
CA LYS A 460 -0.94 -35.48 20.04
C LYS A 460 -1.05 -33.95 19.95
N LYS A 461 -0.53 -33.33 18.88
CA LYS A 461 -0.69 -31.88 18.63
C LYS A 461 -2.12 -31.50 18.24
N GLU A 462 -2.90 -32.40 17.65
CA GLU A 462 -4.33 -32.23 17.36
C GLU A 462 -5.20 -32.37 18.61
N ASP A 463 -4.89 -33.32 19.49
CA ASP A 463 -5.60 -33.56 20.74
C ASP A 463 -5.29 -32.46 21.78
N GLU A 464 -4.06 -31.92 21.82
CA GLU A 464 -3.74 -30.71 22.60
C GLU A 464 -4.43 -29.44 22.08
N LYS A 465 -4.75 -29.37 20.77
CA LYS A 465 -5.42 -28.19 20.17
C LYS A 465 -6.94 -28.26 20.23
N LYS A 466 -7.55 -29.45 20.29
CA LYS A 466 -8.99 -29.64 20.51
C LYS A 466 -9.44 -29.27 21.92
N ASN A 467 -8.51 -29.09 22.86
CA ASN A 467 -8.81 -28.92 24.28
C ASN A 467 -8.50 -27.51 24.83
N LYS A 468 -8.50 -26.47 23.96
CA LYS A 468 -8.49 -25.09 24.46
C LYS A 468 -9.86 -24.75 25.07
N PRO A 469 -9.92 -24.21 26.30
CA PRO A 469 -11.19 -23.79 26.89
C PRO A 469 -11.84 -22.72 26.03
N LYS A 470 -13.15 -22.85 25.79
CA LYS A 470 -13.97 -21.81 25.14
C LYS A 470 -13.80 -20.49 25.89
N ARG A 471 -13.69 -19.38 25.16
CA ARG A 471 -13.48 -18.06 25.73
C ARG A 471 -14.80 -17.59 26.35
N VAL A 472 -14.88 -17.64 27.67
CA VAL A 472 -16.06 -17.17 28.40
C VAL A 472 -15.86 -15.70 28.77
N MET A 473 -16.87 -14.88 28.51
CA MET A 473 -16.88 -13.47 28.94
C MET A 473 -16.64 -13.40 30.46
N PRO A 474 -15.69 -12.57 30.93
CA PRO A 474 -15.42 -12.42 32.36
C PRO A 474 -16.67 -11.95 33.12
N GLU A 475 -16.89 -12.51 34.31
CA GLU A 475 -17.86 -11.94 35.25
C GLU A 475 -17.27 -10.65 35.84
N VAL A 476 -17.95 -9.53 35.61
CA VAL A 476 -17.52 -8.20 36.07
C VAL A 476 -18.65 -7.58 36.88
N GLU A 477 -18.36 -7.20 38.12
CA GLU A 477 -19.30 -6.46 38.96
C GLU A 477 -19.54 -5.05 38.38
N ILE A 478 -20.81 -4.72 38.14
CA ILE A 478 -21.22 -3.41 37.62
C ILE A 478 -21.60 -2.51 38.81
N PRO A 479 -20.91 -1.37 39.01
CA PRO A 479 -21.27 -0.39 40.02
C PRO A 479 -22.74 0.03 39.94
N ASP A 480 -23.38 0.25 41.10
CA ASP A 480 -24.79 0.66 41.15
C ASP A 480 -25.06 1.98 40.40
N SER A 481 -24.07 2.88 40.35
CA SER A 481 -24.10 4.13 39.58
C SER A 481 -24.29 3.94 38.08
N LEU A 482 -23.93 2.77 37.54
CA LEU A 482 -23.99 2.46 36.11
C LEU A 482 -25.22 1.63 35.74
N LYS A 483 -26.00 1.16 36.71
CA LYS A 483 -27.23 0.40 36.46
C LYS A 483 -28.28 1.33 35.83
N GLY A 484 -28.84 0.91 34.70
CA GLY A 484 -29.80 1.71 33.93
C GLY A 484 -29.15 2.70 32.93
N SER A 485 -27.82 2.74 32.83
CA SER A 485 -27.15 3.46 31.74
C SER A 485 -27.42 2.74 30.42
N VAL A 486 -28.12 3.41 29.49
CA VAL A 486 -28.44 2.87 28.16
C VAL A 486 -27.16 2.46 27.42
N PHE A 487 -26.11 3.28 27.50
CA PHE A 487 -24.83 2.95 26.88
C PHE A 487 -24.19 1.72 27.49
N MET A 488 -24.17 1.60 28.83
CA MET A 488 -23.61 0.44 29.51
C MET A 488 -24.36 -0.86 29.19
N GLU A 489 -25.70 -0.81 29.10
CA GLU A 489 -26.51 -1.96 28.69
C GLU A 489 -26.20 -2.42 27.27
N CYS A 490 -26.10 -1.48 26.32
CA CYS A 490 -25.69 -1.77 24.96
C CYS A 490 -24.29 -2.41 24.92
N VAL A 491 -23.33 -1.86 25.66
CA VAL A 491 -21.97 -2.41 25.77
C VAL A 491 -21.97 -3.85 26.28
N LEU A 492 -22.75 -4.17 27.32
CA LEU A 492 -22.83 -5.53 27.85
C LEU A 492 -23.42 -6.52 26.83
N ALA A 493 -24.50 -6.11 26.14
CA ALA A 493 -25.14 -6.92 25.12
C ALA A 493 -24.19 -7.21 23.94
N GLU A 494 -23.54 -6.17 23.42
CA GLU A 494 -22.62 -6.27 22.29
C GLU A 494 -21.31 -7.00 22.66
N ALA A 495 -20.80 -6.80 23.88
CA ALA A 495 -19.63 -7.53 24.36
C ALA A 495 -19.90 -9.04 24.36
N LYS A 496 -21.08 -9.47 24.86
CA LYS A 496 -21.47 -10.87 24.85
C LYS A 496 -21.48 -11.46 23.45
N LEU A 497 -22.05 -10.74 22.46
CA LEU A 497 -22.07 -11.18 21.06
C LEU A 497 -20.65 -11.32 20.49
N LEU A 498 -19.75 -10.37 20.78
CA LEU A 498 -18.36 -10.44 20.30
C LEU A 498 -17.58 -11.62 20.92
N TRP A 499 -17.80 -11.93 22.20
CA TRP A 499 -17.22 -13.12 22.83
C TRP A 499 -17.70 -14.41 22.14
N GLU A 500 -18.99 -14.51 21.83
CA GLU A 500 -19.55 -15.66 21.09
C GLU A 500 -18.96 -15.79 19.68
N GLN A 501 -18.73 -14.67 18.98
CA GLN A 501 -18.09 -14.67 17.65
C GLN A 501 -16.62 -15.08 17.68
N MET A 502 -15.87 -14.64 18.69
CA MET A 502 -14.45 -14.99 18.83
C MET A 502 -14.26 -16.51 18.96
N ASP A 503 -15.15 -17.19 19.67
CA ASP A 503 -15.14 -18.64 19.80
C ASP A 503 -15.44 -19.36 18.47
N ASN A 504 -16.40 -18.85 17.68
CA ASN A 504 -16.74 -19.42 16.38
C ASN A 504 -15.63 -19.21 15.34
N SER A 505 -14.90 -18.09 15.40
CA SER A 505 -13.84 -17.75 14.45
C SER A 505 -12.63 -18.69 14.53
N GLU A 506 -12.30 -19.19 15.73
CA GLU A 506 -11.23 -20.18 15.89
C GLU A 506 -11.65 -21.55 15.29
N GLU A 507 -12.92 -21.97 15.44
CA GLU A 507 -13.44 -23.19 14.82
C GLU A 507 -13.47 -23.12 13.28
N GLU A 508 -13.88 -21.98 12.70
CA GLU A 508 -13.84 -21.77 11.25
C GLU A 508 -12.41 -21.71 10.70
N ALA A 509 -11.50 -21.01 11.39
CA ALA A 509 -10.08 -20.97 11.00
C ALA A 509 -9.43 -22.37 11.05
N ILE A 510 -9.85 -23.23 11.97
CA ILE A 510 -9.42 -24.65 12.03
C ILE A 510 -10.01 -25.45 10.87
N LYS A 511 -11.29 -25.25 10.52
CA LYS A 511 -11.93 -25.90 9.35
C LYS A 511 -11.24 -25.50 8.03
N LEU A 512 -10.93 -24.20 7.85
CA LEU A 512 -10.22 -23.67 6.68
C LEU A 512 -8.79 -24.22 6.57
N LYS A 513 -8.06 -24.32 7.68
CA LYS A 513 -6.73 -24.96 7.71
C LYS A 513 -6.77 -26.44 7.36
N LYS A 514 -7.82 -27.16 7.77
CA LYS A 514 -8.04 -28.56 7.39
C LYS A 514 -8.35 -28.72 5.90
N ALA A 515 -9.20 -27.85 5.35
CA ALA A 515 -9.52 -27.84 3.93
C ALA A 515 -8.28 -27.55 3.05
N ALA A 516 -7.45 -26.59 3.47
CA ALA A 516 -6.19 -26.25 2.79
C ALA A 516 -5.15 -27.38 2.88
N ALA A 517 -5.11 -28.12 3.99
CA ALA A 517 -4.21 -29.26 4.16
C ALA A 517 -4.62 -30.50 3.35
N THR A 518 -5.91 -30.62 2.97
CA THR A 518 -6.42 -31.72 2.13
C THR A 518 -6.30 -31.49 0.62
N CYS A 519 -5.98 -30.28 0.17
CA CYS A 519 -5.68 -29.99 -1.23
C CYS A 519 -4.19 -30.24 -1.53
N SER A 520 -3.86 -31.45 -1.96
CA SER A 520 -2.55 -31.77 -2.55
C SER A 520 -2.40 -31.15 -3.95
N PRO A 521 -1.31 -30.44 -4.27
CA PRO A 521 -1.01 -30.00 -5.62
C PRO A 521 -0.25 -31.12 -6.37
N ASN A 522 -0.98 -31.97 -7.10
CA ASN A 522 -0.50 -32.78 -8.22
C ASN A 522 -1.77 -33.30 -8.92
N THR A 523 -2.09 -32.93 -10.16
CA THR A 523 -1.41 -33.41 -11.38
C THR A 523 -1.85 -32.51 -12.55
N ILE A 524 -0.95 -31.76 -13.17
CA ILE A 524 -1.16 -31.22 -14.52
C ILE A 524 -0.30 -32.07 -15.44
N SER A 525 -0.94 -33.02 -16.14
CA SER A 525 -0.29 -33.76 -17.21
C SER A 525 -0.14 -32.84 -18.43
N TYR A 526 1.09 -32.69 -18.91
CA TYR A 526 1.37 -32.08 -20.20
C TYR A 526 0.88 -33.02 -21.31
N ALA A 527 -0.21 -32.67 -21.99
CA ALA A 527 -0.55 -33.26 -23.27
C ALA A 527 0.44 -32.73 -24.33
N ARG A 528 1.27 -33.62 -24.86
CA ARG A 528 2.11 -33.37 -26.04
C ARG A 528 1.22 -33.28 -27.27
N TYR A 529 1.31 -32.19 -28.01
CA TYR A 529 0.84 -32.13 -29.39
C TYR A 529 1.78 -33.01 -30.25
N ALA A 530 1.23 -34.11 -30.77
CA ALA A 530 1.76 -34.75 -31.97
C ALA A 530 1.29 -33.91 -33.16
N GLY A 531 2.23 -33.42 -33.96
CA GLY A 531 1.96 -32.92 -35.30
C GLY A 531 2.20 -34.07 -36.26
N ASP A 532 1.18 -34.42 -37.01
CA ASP A 532 1.24 -35.36 -38.12
C ASP A 532 2.13 -34.81 -39.24
N ASP A 533 2.97 -35.70 -39.78
CA ASP A 533 3.67 -35.54 -41.05
C ASP A 533 2.66 -35.60 -42.21
N ASP A 534 2.67 -34.58 -43.07
CA ASP A 534 2.45 -34.68 -44.53
C ASP A 534 3.03 -33.44 -45.24
#